data_AF-A0A959VF48-F1
#
_entry.id   AF-A0A959VF48-F1
#
_cell.length_a   1.000
_cell.length_b   1.000
_cell.length_c   1.000
_cell.angle_alpha   90.00
_cell.angle_beta   90.00
_cell.angle_gamma   90.00
#
_symmetry.space_group_name_H-M   'P 1'
#
loop_
_entity.id
_entity.type
_entity.pdbx_description
1 polymer ?
#
loop_
_entity_poly.entity_id
_entity_poly.type
_entity_poly.pdbx_seq_one_letter_code
_entity_poly.pdbx_strand_id
1 'polypeptide(L)'
;MLEIILVIYLSKKIGKMVEAKGQKKGWYVFMFVMLWIIGEFVGAIIGGLIAEGPLIYLFAILGAGLGALISFGIVYGISSTELSEPE
;
A
#
# COMPACT_ATOMS: atom_id res chain seq x y z
N MET A 1 5.86 -12.17 10.13
CA MET A 1 6.85 -12.44 9.05
C MET A 1 6.26 -13.07 7.78
N LEU A 2 4.96 -13.42 7.73
CA LEU A 2 4.26 -13.73 6.48
C LEU A 2 4.01 -12.46 5.63
N GLU A 3 4.01 -11.30 6.28
CA GLU A 3 3.79 -9.98 5.69
C GLU A 3 4.80 -9.67 4.59
N ILE A 4 6.06 -10.11 4.70
CA ILE A 4 7.08 -9.83 3.68
C ILE A 4 6.71 -10.45 2.33
N ILE A 5 6.20 -11.70 2.33
CA ILE A 5 5.76 -12.36 1.10
C ILE A 5 4.59 -11.58 0.48
N LEU A 6 3.66 -11.13 1.33
CA LEU A 6 2.50 -10.35 0.90
C LEU A 6 2.91 -8.97 0.35
N VAL A 7 3.83 -8.27 1.01
CA VAL A 7 4.40 -6.99 0.55
C VAL A 7 5.09 -7.17 -0.79
N ILE A 8 5.89 -8.22 -0.98
CA ILE A 8 6.53 -8.51 -2.27
C ILE A 8 5.49 -8.78 -3.36
N TYR A 9 4.47 -9.58 -3.06
CA TYR A 9 3.40 -9.90 -4.02
C TYR A 9 2.60 -8.65 -4.40
N LEU A 10 2.17 -7.86 -3.43
CA LEU A 10 1.42 -6.63 -3.65
C LEU A 10 2.26 -5.55 -4.34
N SER A 11 3.55 -5.43 -4.00
CA SER A 11 4.49 -4.54 -4.70
C SER A 11 4.60 -4.88 -6.19
N LYS A 12 4.67 -6.17 -6.52
CA LYS A 12 4.67 -6.61 -7.93
C LYS A 12 3.33 -6.28 -8.60
N LYS A 13 2.21 -6.47 -7.90
CA LYS A 13 0.87 -6.20 -8.43
C LYS A 13 0.63 -4.71 -8.69
N ILE A 14 0.97 -3.84 -7.73
CA ILE A 14 0.83 -2.39 -7.89
C ILE A 14 1.77 -1.87 -8.98
N GLY A 15 3.01 -2.38 -9.04
CA GLY A 15 3.96 -2.03 -10.09
C GLY A 15 3.43 -2.34 -11.50
N LYS A 16 2.83 -3.52 -11.70
CA LYS A 16 2.18 -3.89 -12.97
C LYS A 16 0.99 -2.99 -13.31
N MET A 17 0.17 -2.63 -12.32
CA MET A 17 -0.97 -1.74 -12.52
C MET A 17 -0.55 -0.33 -12.95
N VAL A 18 0.53 0.17 -12.36
CA VAL A 18 1.13 1.47 -12.69
C VAL A 18 1.78 1.45 -14.07
N GLU A 19 2.52 0.40 -14.41
CA GLU A 19 3.12 0.22 -15.74
C GLU A 19 2.06 0.15 -16.83
N ALA A 20 0.94 -0.55 -16.58
CA ALA A 20 -0.19 -0.62 -17.52
C ALA A 20 -0.85 0.75 -17.76
N LYS A 21 -0.66 1.72 -16.86
CA LYS A 21 -1.13 3.10 -17.00
C LYS A 21 -0.09 4.04 -17.63
N GLY A 22 1.07 3.53 -18.06
CA GLY A 22 2.16 4.31 -18.64
C GLY A 22 3.03 5.07 -17.62
N GLN A 23 2.89 4.74 -16.33
CA GLN A 23 3.53 5.47 -15.24
C GLN A 23 4.79 4.74 -14.73
N LYS A 24 5.70 5.47 -14.08
CA LYS A 24 6.94 4.90 -13.50
C LYS A 24 6.64 4.10 -12.24
N LYS A 25 6.73 2.76 -12.29
CA LYS A 25 6.47 1.87 -11.14
C LYS A 25 7.25 2.18 -9.86
N GLY A 26 8.49 2.66 -9.96
CA GLY A 26 9.41 2.75 -8.82
C GLY A 26 8.86 3.61 -7.68
N TRP A 27 8.29 4.78 -8.03
CA TRP A 27 7.73 5.70 -7.03
C TRP A 27 6.51 5.12 -6.32
N TYR A 28 5.63 4.44 -7.04
CA TYR A 28 4.40 3.88 -6.48
C TYR A 28 4.64 2.62 -5.65
N VAL A 29 5.64 1.81 -6.01
CA VAL A 29 6.09 0.69 -5.17
C VAL A 29 6.70 1.21 -3.87
N PHE A 30 7.53 2.25 -3.94
CA PHE A 30 8.08 2.90 -2.74
C PHE A 30 6.98 3.49 -1.85
N MET A 31 6.03 4.22 -2.45
CA MET A 31 4.87 4.77 -1.75
C MET A 31 4.05 3.68 -1.05
N PHE A 32 3.80 2.55 -1.72
CA PHE A 32 3.11 1.40 -1.14
C PHE A 32 3.84 0.86 0.10
N VAL A 33 5.16 0.64 0.02
CA VAL A 33 5.95 0.14 1.15
C VAL A 33 5.95 1.14 2.30
N MET A 34 6.05 2.44 2.02
CA MET A 34 5.97 3.48 3.05
C MET A 34 4.60 3.51 3.73
N LEU A 35 3.51 3.47 2.95
CA LEU A 35 2.15 3.44 3.51
C LEU A 35 1.87 2.15 4.28
N TRP A 36 2.44 1.02 3.86
CA TRP A 36 2.38 -0.24 4.61
C TRP A 36 3.01 -0.08 5.99
N ILE A 37 4.25 0.40 6.05
CA ILE A 37 5.00 0.57 7.30
C ILE A 37 4.31 1.60 8.20
N ILE A 38 3.94 2.76 7.66
CA ILE A 38 3.22 3.79 8.43
C ILE A 38 1.90 3.23 8.98
N GLY A 39 1.15 2.50 8.16
CA GLY A 39 -0.08 1.83 8.58
C GLY A 39 0.15 0.86 9.73
N GLU A 40 1.22 0.08 9.68
CA GLU A 40 1.61 -0.86 10.74
C GLU A 40 1.89 -0.12 12.06
N PHE A 41 2.69 0.95 12.01
CA PHE A 41 3.01 1.75 13.20
C PHE A 41 1.78 2.44 13.78
N VAL A 42 0.96 3.07 12.95
CA VAL A 42 -0.28 3.72 13.40
C VAL A 42 -1.24 2.70 14.00
N GLY A 43 -1.40 1.54 13.35
CA GLY A 43 -2.20 0.44 13.86
C GLY A 43 -1.70 -0.09 15.20
N ALA A 44 -0.38 -0.28 15.35
CA ALA A 44 0.23 -0.70 16.61
C ALA A 44 0.04 0.33 17.73
N ILE A 45 0.18 1.63 17.43
CA ILE A 45 -0.07 2.71 18.39
C ILE A 45 -1.53 2.68 18.85
N ILE A 46 -2.48 2.64 17.92
CA ILE A 46 -3.91 2.57 18.24
C ILE A 46 -4.20 1.31 19.06
N GLY A 47 -3.69 0.16 18.63
CA GLY A 47 -3.83 -1.10 19.33
C GLY A 47 -3.27 -1.05 20.75
N GLY A 48 -2.11 -0.43 20.96
CA GLY A 48 -1.52 -0.26 22.28
C GLY A 48 -2.28 0.69 23.21
N LEU A 49 -3.16 1.53 22.66
CA LEU A 49 -4.04 2.40 23.45
C LEU A 49 -5.35 1.71 23.88
N ILE A 50 -5.83 0.72 23.13
CA ILE A 50 -7.19 0.15 23.32
C ILE A 50 -7.23 -1.36 23.52
N ALA A 51 -6.11 -2.06 23.37
CA ALA A 51 -6.03 -3.50 23.45
C ALA A 51 -4.75 -3.96 24.15
N GLU A 52 -4.74 -5.21 24.61
CA GLU A 52 -3.62 -5.81 25.34
C GLU A 52 -3.07 -7.05 24.63
N GLY A 53 -1.78 -7.30 24.86
CA GLY A 53 -1.10 -8.51 24.41
C GLY A 53 -1.14 -8.69 22.88
N PRO A 54 -1.45 -9.89 22.38
CA PRO A 54 -1.32 -10.22 20.96
C PRO A 54 -2.31 -9.46 20.06
N LEU A 55 -3.34 -8.84 20.63
CA LEU A 55 -4.30 -8.04 19.86
C LEU A 55 -3.66 -6.78 19.26
N ILE A 56 -2.61 -6.23 19.88
CA ILE A 56 -1.87 -5.07 19.36
C ILE A 56 -1.30 -5.39 17.96
N TYR A 57 -0.80 -6.61 17.76
CA TYR A 57 -0.29 -7.08 16.48
C TYR A 57 -1.39 -7.19 15.42
N LEU A 58 -2.61 -7.56 15.82
CA LEU A 58 -3.76 -7.58 14.91
C LEU A 58 -4.09 -6.17 14.41
N PHE A 59 -4.10 -5.17 15.30
CA PHE A 59 -4.29 -3.78 14.90
C PHE A 59 -3.17 -3.26 13.99
N ALA A 60 -1.92 -3.66 14.22
CA ALA A 60 -0.80 -3.35 13.35
C ALA A 60 -1.02 -3.90 11.92
N ILE A 61 -1.38 -5.18 11.79
CA ILE A 61 -1.67 -5.80 10.47
C ILE A 61 -2.86 -5.10 9.79
N LEU A 62 -3.93 -4.80 10.53
CA LEU A 62 -5.08 -4.09 9.98
C LEU A 62 -4.69 -2.69 9.47
N GLY A 63 -3.89 -1.95 10.23
CA GLY A 63 -3.36 -0.66 9.81
C GLY A 63 -2.50 -0.75 8.55
N ALA A 64 -1.62 -1.75 8.46
CA ALA A 64 -0.82 -2.00 7.27
C ALA A 64 -1.70 -2.35 6.05
N GLY A 65 -2.74 -3.17 6.26
CA GLY A 65 -3.75 -3.50 5.25
C GLY A 65 -4.51 -2.28 4.74
N LEU A 66 -4.86 -1.34 5.61
CA LEU A 66 -5.45 -0.06 5.21
C LEU A 66 -4.48 0.79 4.38
N GLY A 67 -3.20 0.85 4.77
CA GLY A 67 -2.15 1.51 3.99
C GLY A 67 -2.01 0.92 2.58
N ALA A 68 -2.12 -0.40 2.45
CA ALA A 68 -2.18 -1.08 1.16
C ALA A 68 -3.40 -0.65 0.35
N LEU A 69 -4.60 -0.68 0.93
CA LEU A 69 -5.84 -0.28 0.24
C LEU A 69 -5.78 1.16 -0.27
N ILE A 70 -5.27 2.09 0.55
CA ILE A 70 -5.06 3.49 0.15
C ILE A 70 -4.11 3.57 -1.04
N SER A 71 -3.00 2.84 -1.01
CA SER A 71 -2.02 2.82 -2.11
C SER A 71 -2.63 2.34 -3.42
N PHE A 72 -3.42 1.27 -3.37
CA PHE A 72 -4.13 0.75 -4.54
C PHE A 72 -5.22 1.70 -5.03
N GLY A 73 -5.94 2.36 -4.12
CA GLY A 73 -6.93 3.39 -4.46
C GLY A 73 -6.31 4.58 -5.18
N ILE A 74 -5.16 5.07 -4.72
CA ILE A 74 -4.40 6.14 -5.38
C ILE A 74 -4.06 5.71 -6.81
N VAL A 75 -3.47 4.52 -6.98
CA VAL A 75 -3.08 4.04 -8.32
C VAL A 75 -4.28 3.83 -9.23
N TYR A 76 -5.39 3.33 -8.69
CA TYR A 76 -6.62 3.14 -9.44
C TYR A 76 -7.14 4.45 -10.04
N GLY A 77 -7.09 5.54 -9.25
CA GLY A 77 -7.55 6.87 -9.65
C GLY A 77 -6.65 7.63 -10.63
N ILE A 78 -5.45 7.14 -10.95
CA ILE A 78 -4.58 7.77 -11.93
C ILE A 78 -5.14 7.56 -13.35
N SER A 79 -5.28 8.65 -14.11
CA SER A 79 -5.61 8.60 -15.54
C SER A 79 -4.47 7.99 -16.36
N SER A 80 -4.84 7.13 -17.30
CA SER A 80 -3.92 6.56 -18.28
C SER A 80 -3.42 7.67 -19.22
N THR A 81 -2.13 7.64 -19.58
CA THR A 81 -1.52 8.64 -20.47
C THR A 81 -2.08 8.65 -21.91
N GLU A 82 -2.96 7.72 -22.30
CA GLU A 82 -3.50 7.61 -23.67
C GLU A 82 -4.51 8.70 -24.09
N LEU A 83 -4.73 9.75 -23.30
CA LEU A 83 -5.68 10.84 -23.62
C LEU A 83 -5.04 12.14 -24.14
N SER A 84 -3.74 12.16 -24.43
CA SER A 84 -3.15 13.26 -25.20
C SER A 84 -2.99 12.84 -26.66
N GLU A 85 -4.09 12.91 -27.42
CA GLU A 85 -3.99 12.96 -28.89
C GLU A 85 -3.16 14.21 -29.26
N PRO A 86 -2.14 14.09 -30.13
CA PRO A 86 -1.44 15.25 -30.66
C PRO A 86 -2.39 16.02 -31.60
N GLU A 87 -2.58 17.32 -31.32
CA GLU A 87 -3.27 18.27 -32.20
C GLU A 87 -2.65 18.37 -33.60
#